data_AF-A0A4R6SMK8-F1
#
_entry.id   AF-A0A4R6SMK8-F1
#
_cell.length_a   1.000
_cell.length_b   1.000
_cell.length_c   1.000
_cell.angle_alpha   90.00
_cell.angle_beta   90.00
_cell.angle_gamma   90.00
#
_symmetry.space_group_name_H-M   'P 1'
#
loop_
_entity.id
_entity.type
_entity.pdbx_description
1 polymer ?
#
loop_
_entity_poly.entity_id
_entity_poly.type
_entity_poly.pdbx_seq_one_letter_code
_entity_poly.pdbx_strand_id
1 'polypeptide(L)'
;MDLETDQSADWRVRASCRDEDPDGLFVRGAEQRKAKLVCLACPVRTECLAEALDNRIEFGVWGGMTERERRALLRRRPDVLSWRELLDAARRDHQDEGAEEAQVG
;
A
#
# COMPACT_ATOMS: atom_id res chain seq x y z
N MET A 1 -27.99 -10.92 -10.21
CA MET A 1 -26.75 -10.86 -11.03
C MET A 1 -26.29 -9.45 -10.87
N ASP A 2 -25.47 -9.21 -9.84
CA ASP A 2 -25.20 -7.88 -9.29
C ASP A 2 -23.69 -7.68 -9.36
N LEU A 3 -23.21 -7.25 -10.53
CA LEU A 3 -21.79 -7.05 -10.82
C LEU A 3 -21.60 -5.70 -11.50
N GLU A 4 -21.93 -4.64 -10.77
CA GLU A 4 -21.42 -3.31 -11.04
C GLU A 4 -20.51 -2.90 -9.89
N THR A 5 -19.41 -3.64 -9.72
CA THR A 5 -18.31 -3.16 -8.90
C THR A 5 -17.68 -1.99 -9.64
N ASP A 6 -17.91 -0.80 -9.11
CA ASP A 6 -17.40 0.50 -9.55
C ASP A 6 -15.95 0.41 -10.07
N GLN A 7 -15.79 0.39 -11.40
CA GLN A 7 -14.48 0.35 -12.06
C GLN A 7 -13.69 1.66 -11.88
N SER A 8 -14.31 2.72 -11.35
CA SER A 8 -13.67 3.98 -10.99
C SER A 8 -12.90 3.90 -9.66
N ALA A 9 -13.21 2.92 -8.80
CA ALA A 9 -12.57 2.71 -7.50
C ALA A 9 -11.38 1.73 -7.53
N ASP A 10 -11.03 1.12 -8.66
CA ASP A 10 -9.88 0.21 -8.72
C ASP A 10 -8.57 0.99 -8.62
N TRP A 11 -8.12 1.20 -7.39
CA TRP A 11 -6.89 1.90 -7.04
C TRP A 11 -5.66 1.40 -7.83
N ARG A 12 -5.69 0.15 -8.31
CA ARG A 12 -4.62 -0.44 -9.13
C ARG A 12 -4.35 0.35 -10.40
N VAL A 13 -5.36 1.00 -10.99
CA VAL A 13 -5.21 1.84 -12.19
C VAL A 13 -4.44 3.14 -11.93
N ARG A 14 -4.23 3.51 -10.66
CA ARG A 14 -3.43 4.68 -10.27
C ARG A 14 -2.06 4.28 -9.71
N ALA A 15 -1.73 2.98 -9.71
CA ALA A 15 -0.45 2.50 -9.19
C ALA A 15 0.70 2.85 -10.14
N SER A 16 1.72 3.54 -9.62
CA SER A 16 2.90 3.92 -10.41
C SER A 16 3.69 2.72 -10.95
N CYS A 17 3.63 1.57 -10.27
CA CYS A 17 4.28 0.34 -10.71
C CYS A 17 3.48 -0.43 -11.77
N ARG A 18 2.27 0.00 -12.16
CA ARG A 18 1.45 -0.72 -13.13
C ARG A 18 2.15 -0.86 -14.49
N ASP A 19 2.87 0.18 -14.89
CA ASP A 19 3.50 0.28 -16.21
C ASP A 19 4.99 -0.14 -16.18
N GLU A 20 5.47 -0.66 -15.03
CA GLU A 20 6.81 -1.22 -14.86
C GLU A 20 6.86 -2.70 -15.28
N ASP A 21 8.07 -3.18 -15.60
CA ASP A 21 8.31 -4.59 -15.91
C ASP A 21 7.92 -5.49 -14.72
N PRO A 22 6.98 -6.46 -14.88
CA PRO A 22 6.60 -7.39 -13.83
C PRO A 22 7.79 -8.11 -13.19
N ASP A 23 8.80 -8.49 -13.99
CA ASP A 23 9.97 -9.19 -13.48
C ASP A 23 10.79 -8.31 -12.52
N GLY A 24 10.75 -6.99 -12.72
CA GLY A 24 11.35 -5.98 -11.83
C GLY A 24 10.61 -5.82 -10.50
N LEU A 25 9.35 -6.24 -10.40
CA LEU A 25 8.50 -6.13 -9.21
C LEU A 25 8.49 -7.39 -8.34
N PHE A 26 8.78 -8.57 -8.94
CA PHE A 26 8.85 -9.86 -8.25
C PHE A 26 10.28 -10.29 -7.88
N VAL A 27 11.14 -9.33 -7.63
CA VAL A 27 12.55 -9.55 -7.29
C VAL A 27 12.80 -9.99 -5.83
N ARG A 28 13.96 -10.59 -5.58
CA ARG A 28 14.41 -11.05 -4.26
C ARG A 28 15.64 -10.29 -3.77
N GLY A 29 15.85 -10.27 -2.46
CA GLY A 29 17.08 -9.75 -1.85
C GLY A 29 17.29 -8.25 -2.12
N ALA A 30 18.49 -7.87 -2.56
CA ALA A 30 18.87 -6.47 -2.74
C ALA A 30 18.02 -5.73 -3.79
N GLU A 31 17.54 -6.43 -4.82
CA GLU A 31 16.71 -5.85 -5.88
C GLU A 31 15.34 -5.35 -5.38
N GLN A 32 14.84 -5.88 -4.25
CA GLN A 32 13.60 -5.37 -3.63
C GLN A 32 13.71 -3.89 -3.24
N ARG A 33 14.94 -3.36 -3.06
CA ARG A 33 15.15 -1.94 -2.81
C ARG A 33 14.66 -1.07 -3.96
N LYS A 34 14.85 -1.51 -5.22
CA LYS A 34 14.40 -0.76 -6.40
C LYS A 34 12.87 -0.71 -6.45
N ALA A 35 12.20 -1.85 -6.26
CA ALA A 35 10.74 -1.90 -6.19
C ALA A 35 10.18 -1.02 -5.05
N LYS A 36 10.86 -0.98 -3.88
CA LYS A 36 10.46 -0.08 -2.78
C LYS A 36 10.54 1.40 -3.18
N LEU A 37 11.52 1.81 -3.98
CA LEU A 37 11.64 3.20 -4.45
C LEU A 37 10.45 3.60 -5.32
N VAL A 38 10.02 2.72 -6.24
CA VAL A 38 8.80 2.95 -7.05
C VAL A 38 7.59 3.15 -6.14
N CYS A 39 7.49 2.35 -5.08
CA CYS A 39 6.39 2.51 -4.14
C CYS A 39 6.42 3.84 -3.38
N LEU A 40 7.56 4.48 -3.11
CA LEU A 40 7.64 5.63 -2.19
C LEU A 40 6.76 6.82 -2.59
N ALA A 41 6.71 7.14 -3.87
CA ALA A 41 5.92 8.25 -4.43
C ALA A 41 4.55 7.82 -4.98
N CYS A 42 4.21 6.52 -4.88
CA CYS A 42 2.97 6.00 -5.45
C CYS A 42 1.74 6.56 -4.70
N PRO A 43 0.73 7.11 -5.39
CA PRO A 43 -0.43 7.74 -4.74
C PRO A 43 -1.35 6.74 -4.05
N VAL A 44 -1.22 5.45 -4.36
CA VAL A 44 -2.09 4.36 -3.87
C VAL A 44 -1.37 3.39 -2.93
N ARG A 45 -0.30 3.85 -2.26
CA ARG A 45 0.49 3.02 -1.32
C ARG A 45 -0.37 2.44 -0.20
N THR A 46 -1.28 3.24 0.34
CA THR A 46 -2.17 2.86 1.45
C THR A 46 -3.06 1.70 1.03
N GLU A 47 -3.72 1.85 -0.11
CA GLU A 47 -4.61 0.84 -0.68
C GLU A 47 -3.85 -0.44 -1.03
N CYS A 48 -2.68 -0.30 -1.65
CA CYS A 48 -1.80 -1.41 -2.01
C CYS A 48 -1.31 -2.19 -0.78
N LEU A 49 -0.89 -1.50 0.28
CA LEU A 49 -0.43 -2.16 1.49
C LEU A 49 -1.57 -2.87 2.23
N ALA A 50 -2.72 -2.20 2.36
CA ALA A 50 -3.91 -2.76 3.00
C ALA A 50 -4.33 -4.09 2.34
N GLU A 51 -4.47 -4.09 1.01
CA GLU A 51 -4.81 -5.28 0.23
C GLU A 51 -3.86 -6.45 0.55
N ALA A 52 -2.55 -6.18 0.60
CA ALA A 52 -1.56 -7.22 0.87
C ALA A 52 -1.61 -7.75 2.31
N LEU A 53 -1.97 -6.92 3.28
CA LEU A 53 -2.07 -7.31 4.69
C LEU A 53 -3.37 -8.06 4.98
N ASP A 54 -4.50 -7.54 4.50
CA ASP A 54 -5.84 -8.14 4.69
C ASP A 54 -5.92 -9.52 4.03
N ASN A 55 -5.40 -9.65 2.80
CA ASN A 55 -5.39 -10.94 2.08
C ASN A 55 -4.15 -11.80 2.36
N ARG A 56 -3.25 -11.35 3.24
CA ARG A 56 -1.99 -12.06 3.59
C ARG A 56 -1.16 -12.47 2.37
N ILE A 57 -1.05 -11.59 1.37
CA ILE A 57 -0.29 -11.86 0.15
C ILE A 57 1.18 -12.11 0.52
N GLU A 58 1.70 -13.26 0.09
CA GLU A 58 3.00 -13.78 0.54
C GLU A 58 4.19 -13.23 -0.24
N PHE A 59 4.02 -12.81 -1.49
CA PHE A 59 5.16 -12.47 -2.36
C PHE A 59 5.17 -11.00 -2.78
N GLY A 60 6.34 -10.52 -3.19
CA GLY A 60 6.54 -9.19 -3.76
C GLY A 60 6.59 -8.04 -2.75
N VAL A 61 6.83 -6.83 -3.28
CA VAL A 61 6.78 -5.56 -2.55
C VAL A 61 5.41 -4.93 -2.74
N TRP A 62 4.75 -4.58 -1.63
CA TRP A 62 3.40 -4.00 -1.62
C TRP A 62 3.39 -2.76 -0.75
N GLY A 63 2.93 -1.62 -1.29
CA GLY A 63 2.91 -0.33 -0.59
C GLY A 63 4.27 0.12 -0.03
N GLY A 64 5.37 -0.39 -0.57
CA GLY A 64 6.73 -0.14 -0.09
C GLY A 64 7.18 -1.07 1.05
N MET A 65 6.49 -2.18 1.29
CA MET A 65 6.88 -3.21 2.25
C MET A 65 7.18 -4.54 1.56
N THR A 66 8.30 -5.15 1.93
CA THR A 66 8.64 -6.54 1.59
C THR A 66 7.77 -7.53 2.35
N GLU A 67 7.68 -8.77 1.86
CA GLU A 67 7.02 -9.88 2.57
C GLU A 67 7.44 -9.97 4.04
N ARG A 68 8.76 -9.94 4.30
CA ARG A 68 9.30 -10.10 5.66
C ARG A 68 8.82 -9.00 6.61
N GLU A 69 8.74 -7.77 6.11
CA GLU A 69 8.26 -6.61 6.87
C GLU A 69 6.75 -6.72 7.13
N ARG A 70 5.96 -7.11 6.12
CA ARG A 70 4.51 -7.33 6.29
C ARG A 70 4.23 -8.43 7.31
N ARG A 71 4.95 -9.56 7.23
CA ARG A 71 4.81 -10.66 8.20
C ARG A 71 5.19 -10.23 9.62
N ALA A 72 6.19 -9.37 9.78
CA ALA A 72 6.55 -8.80 11.08
C ALA A 72 5.46 -7.87 11.62
N LEU A 73 4.83 -7.06 10.76
CA LEU A 73 3.73 -6.18 11.13
C LEU A 73 2.49 -6.97 11.57
N LEU A 74 2.08 -7.98 10.80
CA LEU A 74 0.94 -8.85 11.14
C LEU A 74 1.13 -9.55 12.49
N ARG A 75 2.35 -9.97 12.83
CA ARG A 75 2.65 -10.55 14.16
C ARG A 75 2.57 -9.55 15.31
N ARG A 76 2.89 -8.28 15.05
CA ARG A 76 2.86 -7.22 16.07
C ARG A 76 1.47 -6.66 16.32
N ARG A 77 0.55 -6.84 15.37
CA ARG A 77 -0.81 -6.30 15.38
C ARG A 77 -1.84 -7.39 15.05
N PRO A 78 -1.95 -8.45 15.89
CA PRO A 78 -2.90 -9.53 15.66
C PRO A 78 -4.37 -9.12 15.85
N ASP A 79 -4.60 -7.96 16.47
CA ASP A 79 -5.89 -7.36 16.81
C ASP A 79 -6.54 -6.58 15.65
N VAL A 80 -5.80 -6.30 14.58
CA VAL A 80 -6.31 -5.52 13.44
C VAL A 80 -7.14 -6.42 12.53
N LEU A 81 -8.43 -6.11 12.41
CA LEU A 81 -9.40 -6.86 11.58
C LEU A 81 -9.53 -6.32 10.15
N SER A 82 -9.21 -5.04 9.95
CA SER A 82 -9.25 -4.36 8.65
C SER A 82 -8.07 -3.39 8.55
N TRP A 83 -7.05 -3.78 7.79
CA TRP A 83 -5.90 -2.93 7.51
C TRP A 83 -6.30 -1.77 6.61
N ARG A 84 -7.28 -1.97 5.73
CA ARG A 84 -7.85 -0.90 4.91
C ARG A 84 -8.35 0.27 5.75
N GLU A 85 -9.22 0.00 6.73
CA GLU A 85 -9.79 1.04 7.59
C GLU A 85 -8.74 1.71 8.45
N LEU A 86 -7.84 0.92 9.05
CA LEU A 86 -6.78 1.43 9.92
C LEU A 86 -5.82 2.37 9.17
N LEU A 87 -5.38 1.97 7.97
CA LEU A 87 -4.41 2.76 7.21
C LEU A 87 -5.07 3.97 6.52
N ASP A 88 -6.35 3.89 6.15
CA ASP A 88 -7.10 5.05 5.64
C ASP A 88 -7.39 6.09 6.73
N ALA A 89 -7.63 5.66 7.97
CA ALA A 89 -7.71 6.58 9.11
C ALA A 89 -6.37 7.31 9.30
N ALA A 90 -5.27 6.56 9.43
CA ALA A 90 -3.94 7.15 9.61
C ALA A 90 -3.53 8.10 8.46
N ARG A 91 -3.92 7.78 7.21
CA ARG A 91 -3.66 8.67 6.07
C ARG A 91 -4.42 9.99 6.19
N ARG A 92 -5.69 9.96 6.61
CA ARG A 92 -6.51 11.17 6.79
C ARG A 92 -5.95 12.04 7.90
N ASP A 93 -5.63 11.45 9.05
CA ASP A 93 -5.06 12.16 10.19
C ASP A 93 -3.79 12.95 9.77
N HIS A 94 -2.87 12.32 9.02
CA HIS A 94 -1.68 13.01 8.51
C HIS A 94 -1.95 14.07 7.43
N GLN A 95 -3.01 13.90 6.64
CA GLN A 95 -3.41 14.90 5.65
C GLN A 95 -3.99 16.14 6.34
N ASP A 96 -4.76 15.93 7.41
CA ASP A 96 -5.34 17.00 8.21
C ASP A 96 -4.25 17.77 8.96
N GLU A 97 -3.31 17.08 9.62
CA GLU A 97 -2.13 17.67 10.26
C GLU A 97 -1.32 18.55 9.27
N GLY A 98 -1.03 18.02 8.07
CA GLY A 98 -0.30 18.76 7.05
C GLY A 98 -1.07 19.96 6.48
N ALA A 99 -2.41 19.87 6.43
CA ALA A 99 -3.27 20.98 6.02
C ALA A 99 -3.32 22.08 7.07
N GLU A 100 -3.32 21.73 8.37
CA GLU A 100 -3.25 22.68 9.48
C GLU A 100 -1.89 23.39 9.51
N GLU A 101 -0.78 22.66 9.35
CA GLU A 101 0.57 23.26 9.27
C GLU A 101 0.71 24.23 8.09
N ALA A 102 0.16 23.88 6.92
CA ALA A 102 0.20 24.74 5.74
C ALA A 102 -0.65 26.03 5.87
N GLN A 103 -1.60 26.07 6.80
CA GLN A 103 -2.43 27.25 7.08
C GLN A 103 -1.79 28.22 8.10
N VAL A 104 -0.77 27.75 8.85
CA VAL A 104 -0.12 28.52 9.92
C VAL A 104 1.20 29.18 9.46
N GLY A 105 1.70 28.84 8.27
CA GLY A 105 2.89 29.43 7.64
C GLY A 105 2.60 30.58 6.69
#